data_AF-A0A6L7LC09-F1
#
_entry.id   AF-A0A6L7LC09-F1
#
_cell.length_a   1.000
_cell.length_b   1.000
_cell.length_c   1.000
_cell.angle_alpha   90.00
_cell.angle_beta   90.00
_cell.angle_gamma   90.00
#
_symmetry.space_group_name_H-M   'P 1'
#
loop_
_entity.id
_entity.type
_entity.pdbx_description
1 polymer ?
#
loop_
_entity_poly.entity_id
_entity_poly.type
_entity_poly.pdbx_seq_one_letter_code
_entity_poly.pdbx_strand_id
1 'polypeptide(L)'
;IEAYIARRQPFDKAGAYAVQDDEFDPVIRVEGCYLNVVGLPMCLLVAALDTLGAKPKLRPLDQIPYYDRCSDCRLQAVSESEP
;
A
#
# COMPACT_ATOMS: atom_id res chain seq x y z
N ILE A 1 -17.86 10.99 13.55
CA ILE A 1 -17.50 9.55 13.55
C ILE A 1 -18.71 8.69 13.13
N GLU A 2 -19.90 9.11 13.54
CA GLU A 2 -21.23 8.55 13.25
C GLU A 2 -21.46 8.32 11.75
N ALA A 3 -21.07 9.26 10.88
CA ALA A 3 -21.17 9.12 9.43
C ALA A 3 -20.30 7.97 8.88
N TYR A 4 -19.09 7.79 9.42
CA TYR A 4 -18.17 6.71 9.05
C TYR A 4 -18.71 5.33 9.49
N ILE A 5 -19.26 5.26 10.71
CA ILE A 5 -19.93 4.06 11.23
C ILE A 5 -21.17 3.72 10.39
N ALA A 6 -21.98 4.72 10.02
CA ALA A 6 -23.19 4.54 9.22
C ALA A 6 -22.89 3.94 7.83
N ARG A 7 -21.73 4.24 7.25
CA ARG A 7 -21.23 3.66 5.98
C ARG A 7 -20.79 2.20 6.12
N ARG A 8 -20.77 1.62 7.33
CA ARG A 8 -20.36 0.24 7.64
C ARG A 8 -18.93 -0.15 7.23
N GLN A 9 -18.11 0.83 6.86
CA GLN A 9 -16.70 0.63 6.51
C GLN A 9 -15.76 0.21 7.66
N PRO A 10 -16.01 0.49 8.95
CA PRO A 10 -15.05 0.11 9.99
C PRO A 10 -15.09 -1.38 10.37
N PHE A 11 -16.15 -2.11 10.01
CA PHE A 11 -16.42 -3.42 10.60
C PHE A 11 -15.56 -4.57 10.05
N ASP A 12 -14.91 -4.40 8.90
CA ASP A 12 -14.04 -5.39 8.28
C ASP A 12 -12.54 -5.05 8.39
N LYS A 13 -12.20 -3.95 9.09
CA LYS A 13 -10.83 -3.47 9.23
C LYS A 13 -10.33 -3.58 10.67
N ALA A 14 -9.12 -4.10 10.83
CA ALA A 14 -8.43 -4.07 12.11
C ALA A 14 -8.26 -2.61 12.58
N GLY A 15 -8.61 -2.31 13.84
CA GLY A 15 -8.58 -0.95 14.37
C GLY A 15 -9.76 -0.07 13.95
N ALA A 16 -10.73 -0.61 13.21
CA ALA A 16 -11.96 0.08 12.83
C ALA A 16 -11.71 1.38 12.04
N TYR A 17 -10.66 1.43 11.22
CA TYR A 17 -10.43 2.52 10.25
C TYR A 17 -9.77 1.99 8.97
N ALA A 18 -9.85 2.76 7.88
CA ALA A 18 -9.12 2.49 6.64
C ALA A 18 -8.25 3.70 6.28
N VAL A 19 -6.95 3.47 6.06
CA VAL A 19 -5.98 4.52 5.69
C VAL A 19 -6.27 5.16 4.31
N GLN A 20 -7.05 4.47 3.48
CA GLN A 20 -7.48 4.89 2.14
C GLN A 20 -8.90 5.49 2.11
N ASP A 21 -9.53 5.70 3.27
CA ASP A 21 -10.84 6.39 3.33
C ASP A 21 -10.61 7.90 3.24
N ASP A 22 -10.89 8.46 2.05
CA ASP A 22 -10.73 9.90 1.76
C ASP A 22 -11.75 10.80 2.49
N GLU A 23 -12.85 10.26 3.02
CA GLU A 23 -13.89 11.04 3.69
C GLU A 23 -13.66 11.10 5.21
N PHE A 24 -13.22 9.99 5.82
CA PHE A 24 -12.93 9.93 7.25
C PHE A 24 -11.50 10.37 7.59
N ASP A 25 -10.54 10.10 6.70
CA ASP A 25 -9.11 10.47 6.75
C ASP A 25 -8.53 10.65 8.17
N PRO A 26 -8.51 9.60 9.01
CA PRO A 26 -8.13 9.73 10.42
C PRO A 26 -6.62 9.74 10.65
N VAL A 27 -5.79 9.61 9.60
CA VAL A 27 -4.35 9.33 9.69
C VAL A 27 -3.53 10.59 9.44
N ILE A 28 -2.88 11.10 10.49
CA ILE A 28 -2.02 12.29 10.41
C ILE A 28 -0.72 12.01 9.64
N ARG A 29 -0.12 10.83 9.86
CA ARG A 29 1.14 10.41 9.23
C ARG A 29 1.25 8.90 9.21
N VAL A 30 1.82 8.36 8.13
CA VAL A 30 2.31 6.98 8.07
C VAL A 30 3.83 6.99 8.14
N GLU A 31 4.40 6.17 9.01
CA GLU A 31 5.84 5.90 9.08
C GLU A 31 6.11 4.50 8.52
N GLY A 32 6.85 4.43 7.42
CA GLY A 32 7.13 3.17 6.71
C GLY A 32 6.31 3.02 5.42
N CYS A 33 5.84 1.79 5.14
CA CYS A 33 5.22 1.45 3.86
C CYS A 33 3.69 1.66 3.91
N TYR A 34 3.17 2.64 3.17
CA TYR A 34 1.73 2.89 3.06
C TYR A 34 0.97 1.67 2.52
N LEU A 35 1.51 1.00 1.49
CA LEU A 35 0.89 -0.19 0.90
C LEU A 35 0.78 -1.36 1.88
N ASN A 36 1.69 -1.44 2.86
CA ASN A 36 1.59 -2.42 3.95
C ASN A 36 0.37 -2.13 4.84
N VAL A 37 0.09 -0.86 5.14
CA VAL A 37 -1.07 -0.45 5.93
C VAL A 37 -2.37 -0.67 5.15
N VAL A 38 -2.36 -0.45 3.83
CA VAL A 38 -3.47 -0.81 2.93
C VAL A 38 -3.75 -2.32 2.96
N GLY A 39 -2.70 -3.14 3.06
CA GLY A 39 -2.80 -4.59 3.29
C GLY A 39 -1.84 -5.46 2.49
N LEU A 40 -1.02 -4.90 1.59
CA LEU A 40 -0.04 -5.67 0.82
C LEU A 40 1.26 -4.87 0.57
N PRO A 41 2.38 -5.25 1.20
CA PRO A 41 3.66 -4.57 1.01
C PRO A 41 4.29 -4.93 -0.36
N MET A 42 3.90 -4.24 -1.43
CA MET A 42 4.34 -4.55 -2.81
C MET A 42 5.86 -4.67 -2.96
N CYS A 43 6.65 -3.77 -2.36
CA CYS A 43 8.12 -3.83 -2.43
C CYS A 43 8.67 -5.15 -1.86
N LEU A 44 8.09 -5.62 -0.76
CA LEU A 44 8.50 -6.88 -0.12
C LEU A 44 8.01 -8.08 -0.91
N LEU A 45 6.78 -8.02 -1.45
CA LEU A 45 6.23 -9.08 -2.29
C LEU A 45 7.08 -9.31 -3.54
N VAL A 46 7.45 -8.24 -4.25
CA VAL A 46 8.27 -8.37 -5.47
C VAL A 46 9.64 -8.92 -5.14
N ALA A 47 10.29 -8.43 -4.07
CA ALA A 47 11.55 -8.98 -3.61
C ALA A 47 11.44 -10.47 -3.22
N ALA A 48 10.36 -10.86 -2.53
CA ALA A 48 10.13 -12.26 -2.17
C ALA A 48 9.89 -13.14 -3.41
N LEU A 49 9.12 -12.67 -4.39
CA LEU A 49 8.91 -13.37 -5.65
C LEU A 49 10.24 -13.58 -6.39
N ASP A 50 11.09 -12.57 -6.43
CA ASP A 50 12.42 -12.66 -7.05
C ASP A 50 13.29 -13.72 -6.36
N THR A 51 13.27 -13.79 -5.01
CA THR A 51 13.99 -14.86 -4.28
C THR A 51 13.48 -16.27 -4.59
N LEU A 52 12.23 -16.39 -5.04
CA LEU A 52 11.62 -17.64 -5.47
C LEU A 52 11.84 -17.92 -6.97
N GLY A 53 12.57 -17.06 -7.68
CA GLY A 53 12.80 -17.15 -9.12
C GLY A 53 11.63 -16.69 -9.97
N ALA A 54 10.59 -16.09 -9.37
CA ALA A 54 9.47 -15.50 -10.08
C ALA A 54 9.79 -14.02 -10.40
N LYS A 55 9.74 -13.65 -11.68
CA LYS A 55 9.96 -12.27 -12.14
C LYS A 55 8.63 -11.63 -12.54
N PRO A 56 7.86 -11.04 -11.60
CA PRO A 56 6.60 -10.42 -11.92
C PRO A 56 6.82 -9.18 -12.81
N LYS A 57 6.04 -9.06 -13.88
CA LYS A 57 6.00 -7.82 -14.66
C LYS A 57 5.15 -6.80 -13.93
N LEU A 58 5.77 -5.71 -13.48
CA LEU A 58 5.06 -4.61 -12.85
C LEU A 58 4.47 -3.68 -13.92
N ARG A 59 3.33 -3.06 -13.58
CA ARG A 59 2.88 -1.87 -14.30
C ARG A 59 3.84 -0.70 -13.99
N PRO A 60 3.88 0.33 -14.84
CA PRO A 60 4.55 1.59 -14.50
C PRO A 60 4.20 2.05 -13.08
N LEU A 61 5.20 2.54 -12.33
CA LEU A 61 5.06 2.81 -10.89
C LEU A 61 3.98 3.86 -10.59
N ASP A 62 3.79 4.82 -11.48
CA ASP A 62 2.74 5.85 -11.46
C ASP A 62 1.32 5.27 -11.60
N GLN A 63 1.19 4.04 -12.11
CA GLN A 63 -0.09 3.33 -12.22
C GLN A 63 -0.36 2.39 -11.03
N ILE A 64 0.54 2.31 -10.06
CA ILE A 64 0.34 1.51 -8.85
C ILE A 64 -0.45 2.36 -7.86
N PRO A 65 -1.63 1.91 -7.40
CA PRO A 65 -2.45 2.69 -6.48
C PRO A 65 -1.69 3.05 -5.21
N TYR A 66 -1.82 4.30 -4.77
CA TYR A 66 -1.23 4.83 -3.54
C TYR A 66 0.31 4.80 -3.49
N TYR A 67 0.96 4.59 -4.64
CA TYR A 67 2.42 4.58 -4.73
C TYR A 67 3.03 5.91 -4.28
N ASP A 68 2.37 7.02 -4.62
CA ASP A 68 2.70 8.39 -4.24
C ASP A 68 2.60 8.67 -2.72
N ARG A 69 1.92 7.80 -1.96
CA ARG A 69 1.77 7.91 -0.50
C ARG A 69 2.89 7.23 0.29
N CYS A 70 3.80 6.52 -0.37
CA CYS A 70 4.97 5.93 0.27
C CYS A 70 6.14 6.92 0.28
N SER A 71 6.67 7.29 1.46
CA SER A 71 7.80 8.23 1.57
C SER A 71 9.11 7.66 1.01
N ASP A 72 9.37 6.37 1.22
CA ASP A 72 10.61 5.69 0.83
C ASP A 72 10.29 4.34 0.15
N CYS A 73 9.59 4.39 -0.99
CA CYS A 73 9.11 3.20 -1.68
C CYS A 73 10.25 2.42 -2.34
N ARG A 74 10.68 1.32 -1.73
CA ARG A 74 11.70 0.41 -2.29
C ARG A 74 11.32 -0.27 -3.61
N LEU A 75 10.11 -0.05 -4.13
CA LEU A 75 9.69 -0.60 -5.42
C LEU A 75 10.46 0.01 -6.60
N GLN A 76 10.94 1.25 -6.48
CA GLN A 76 11.79 1.91 -7.49
C GLN A 76 13.08 1.14 -7.74
N ALA A 77 13.76 0.75 -6.66
CA ALA A 77 15.01 0.02 -6.73
C ALA A 77 14.85 -1.38 -7.35
N VAL A 78 13.64 -1.96 -7.30
CA VAL A 78 13.34 -3.29 -7.87
C VAL A 78 12.92 -3.20 -9.34
N SER A 79 12.35 -2.09 -9.81
CA SER A 79 12.08 -1.89 -11.24
C SER A 79 13.34 -1.63 -12.07
N GLU A 80 14.41 -1.15 -11.45
CA GLU A 80 15.67 -0.79 -12.13
C GLU A 80 16.68 -1.96 -12.20
N SER A 81 16.39 -3.10 -11.56
CA SER A 81 17.25 -4.29 -11.59
C SER A 81 17.03 -5.20 -12.81
N GLU A 82 16.48 -4.68 -13.90
CA GLU A 82 16.43 -5.35 -15.21
C GLU A 82 17.77 -5.16 -15.95
N PRO A 83 18.48 -6.22 -16.38
CA PRO A 83 19.57 -6.11 -17.35
C PRO A 83 19.07 -5.89 -18.79
#